data_AF-A0A2M7D1Z1-F1
#
_entry.id   AF-A0A2M7D1Z1-F1
#
_cell.length_a   1.000
_cell.length_b   1.000
_cell.length_c   1.000
_cell.angle_alpha   90.00
_cell.angle_beta   90.00
_cell.angle_gamma   90.00
#
_symmetry.space_group_name_H-M   'P 1'
#
loop_
_entity.id
_entity.type
_entity.pdbx_description
1 polymer ?
#
loop_
_entity_poly.entity_id
_entity_poly.type
_entity_poly.pdbx_seq_one_letter_code
_entity_poly.pdbx_strand_id
1 'polypeptide(L)'
;MIGGYKESDATSLKLTFFQRVFGVVWIGTSIFFFLYLLANPSNLLIADANTPVDYKKEHTLFFNECKSCHTLYPPYLLPKQSWVKMMDNLENHFGDDASLEASDKEFIKDYLVQNAAENSTKESAFKILKSIKDEEIIAITKTPYWKRRHSEIDKSIFTSKEIAAASNCKACHQNIEQGLLNDKDIKIPEIAKG
;
A
#
# COMPACT_ATOMS: atom_id res chain seq x y z
N MET A 1 45.33 -12.41 -6.70
CA MET A 1 45.05 -11.38 -5.67
C MET A 1 45.96 -10.20 -5.92
N ILE A 2 45.43 -9.04 -6.28
CA ILE A 2 46.22 -7.81 -6.48
C ILE A 2 46.45 -7.20 -5.09
N GLY A 3 47.68 -7.30 -4.58
CA GLY A 3 48.08 -6.64 -3.33
C GLY A 3 48.40 -5.18 -3.61
N GLY A 4 47.67 -4.26 -2.98
CA GLY A 4 47.95 -2.82 -3.08
C GLY A 4 49.15 -2.44 -2.23
N TYR A 5 50.10 -1.71 -2.83
CA TYR A 5 51.21 -1.08 -2.13
C TYR A 5 50.69 0.11 -1.31
N LYS A 6 51.00 0.16 -0.01
CA LYS A 6 50.59 1.22 0.90
C LYS A 6 51.82 2.07 1.24
N GLU A 7 51.88 3.28 0.69
CA GLU A 7 52.99 4.23 0.85
C GLU A 7 53.12 4.83 2.27
N SER A 8 52.21 4.51 3.19
CA SER A 8 52.20 5.11 4.54
C SER A 8 52.40 4.08 5.65
N ASP A 9 53.45 4.28 6.44
CA ASP A 9 53.61 3.65 7.74
C ASP A 9 52.43 4.07 8.63
N ALA A 10 51.66 3.08 9.11
CA ALA A 10 50.46 3.30 9.93
C ALA A 10 50.72 4.04 11.26
N THR A 11 51.98 4.36 11.57
CA THR A 11 52.50 4.79 12.86
C THR A 11 52.29 6.27 13.18
N SER A 12 51.72 7.11 12.29
CA SER A 12 51.61 8.56 12.56
C SER A 12 50.30 9.26 12.19
N LEU A 13 49.20 8.53 11.98
CA LEU A 13 47.88 9.16 11.85
C LEU A 13 47.37 9.63 13.23
N LYS A 14 47.88 10.77 13.72
CA LYS A 14 47.36 11.44 14.92
C LYS A 14 46.26 12.42 14.52
N LEU A 15 45.04 12.17 14.99
CA LEU A 15 43.94 13.12 14.82
C LEU A 15 44.26 14.45 15.50
N THR A 16 44.08 15.54 14.76
CA THR A 16 44.15 16.88 15.34
C THR A 16 43.04 17.07 16.37
N PHE A 17 43.19 18.04 17.25
CA PHE A 17 42.14 18.38 18.22
C PHE A 17 40.80 18.66 17.53
N PHE A 18 40.82 19.45 16.45
CA PHE A 18 39.63 19.77 15.65
C PHE A 18 38.97 18.52 15.07
N GLN A 19 39.75 17.59 14.51
CA GLN A 19 39.21 16.35 13.96
C GLN A 19 38.55 15.47 15.03
N ARG A 20 39.12 15.41 16.24
CA ARG A 20 38.50 14.68 17.36
C ARG A 20 37.20 15.33 17.81
N VAL A 21 37.19 16.65 17.99
CA VAL A 21 35.99 17.39 18.38
C VAL A 21 34.90 17.22 17.32
N PHE A 22 35.24 17.40 16.06
CA PHE A 22 34.31 17.18 14.94
C PHE A 22 33.75 15.76 14.95
N GLY A 23 34.60 14.74 15.10
CA GLY A 23 34.18 13.35 15.16
C GLY A 23 33.24 13.06 16.33
N VAL A 24 33.55 13.55 17.53
CA VAL A 24 32.70 13.37 18.72
C VAL A 24 31.36 14.08 18.55
N VAL A 25 31.36 15.31 18.03
CA VAL A 25 30.12 16.06 17.76
C VAL A 25 29.27 15.33 16.72
N TRP A 26 29.86 14.89 15.62
CA TRP A 26 29.14 14.17 14.56
C TRP A 26 28.53 12.87 15.05
N ILE A 27 29.28 12.09 15.82
CA ILE A 27 28.77 10.84 16.42
C ILE A 27 27.65 11.17 17.41
N GLY A 28 27.86 12.17 18.27
CA GLY A 28 26.88 12.60 19.26
C GLY A 28 25.57 13.07 18.63
N THR A 29 25.63 13.93 17.60
CA THR A 29 24.45 14.39 16.87
C THR A 29 23.76 13.25 16.13
N SER A 30 24.52 12.34 15.52
CA SER A 30 23.96 11.16 14.83
C SER A 30 23.22 10.24 15.80
N ILE A 31 23.80 9.95 16.98
CA ILE A 31 23.17 9.13 18.01
C ILE A 31 21.93 9.84 18.55
N PHE A 32 22.04 11.13 18.88
CA PHE A 32 20.90 11.92 19.36
C PHE A 32 19.76 11.93 18.35
N PHE A 33 20.06 12.17 17.07
CA PHE A 33 19.07 12.19 16.01
C PHE A 33 18.42 10.81 15.83
N PHE A 34 19.21 9.73 15.85
CA PHE A 34 18.69 8.37 15.80
C PHE A 34 17.74 8.06 16.96
N LEU A 35 18.14 8.42 18.20
CA LEU A 35 17.29 8.26 19.38
C LEU A 35 16.02 9.12 19.30
N TYR A 36 16.12 10.35 18.78
CA TYR A 36 14.98 11.23 18.55
C TYR A 36 13.98 10.61 17.57
N LEU A 37 14.45 10.05 16.45
CA LEU A 37 13.60 9.39 15.46
C LEU A 37 12.88 8.17 16.06
N LEU A 38 13.59 7.36 16.86
CA LEU A 38 12.99 6.21 17.55
C LEU A 38 11.95 6.62 18.59
N ALA A 39 12.21 7.68 19.34
CA ALA A 39 11.31 8.17 20.38
C ALA A 39 10.07 8.89 19.81
N ASN A 40 10.17 9.46 18.60
CA ASN A 40 9.13 10.30 18.00
C ASN A 40 8.75 9.80 16.60
N PRO A 41 8.12 8.62 16.45
CA PRO A 41 7.81 8.05 15.14
C PRO A 41 6.84 8.89 14.29
N SER A 42 6.11 9.82 14.90
CA SER A 42 5.20 10.76 14.22
C SER A 42 5.84 12.14 13.96
N ASN A 43 7.17 12.22 13.87
CA ASN A 43 7.85 13.47 13.56
C ASN A 43 7.79 13.83 12.07
N LEU A 44 8.08 15.08 11.74
CA LEU A 44 8.01 15.62 10.36
C LEU A 44 8.77 14.81 9.30
N LEU A 45 9.82 14.08 9.67
CA LEU A 45 10.72 13.40 8.73
C LEU A 45 10.27 11.98 8.38
N ILE A 46 9.54 11.31 9.26
CA ILE A 46 9.13 9.91 9.10
C ILE A 46 7.63 9.68 9.34
N ALA A 47 6.87 10.75 9.59
CA ALA A 47 5.43 10.67 9.70
C ALA A 47 4.82 10.05 8.44
N ASP A 48 3.82 9.20 8.67
CA ASP A 48 3.09 8.54 7.59
C ASP A 48 2.30 9.58 6.78
N ALA A 49 2.59 9.66 5.48
CA ALA A 49 1.87 10.56 4.58
C ALA A 49 0.47 10.03 4.22
N ASN A 50 0.18 8.75 4.48
CA ASN A 50 -1.13 8.17 4.21
C ASN A 50 -2.07 8.44 5.39
N THR A 51 -3.02 9.35 5.18
CA THR A 51 -4.11 9.59 6.13
C THR A 51 -5.29 8.64 5.86
N PRO A 52 -5.97 8.16 6.93
CA PRO A 52 -7.18 7.36 6.78
C PRO A 52 -8.31 8.20 6.16
N VAL A 53 -9.11 7.55 5.31
CA VAL A 53 -10.27 8.15 4.65
C VAL A 53 -11.55 7.58 5.27
N ASP A 54 -12.50 8.45 5.59
CA ASP A 54 -13.85 8.06 6.02
C ASP A 54 -14.78 8.04 4.79
N TYR A 55 -14.77 6.92 4.06
CA TYR A 55 -15.59 6.76 2.86
C TYR A 55 -17.09 6.85 3.13
N LYS A 56 -17.55 6.51 4.33
CA LYS A 56 -18.96 6.65 4.70
C LYS A 56 -19.37 8.11 4.75
N LYS A 57 -18.51 8.98 5.30
CA LYS A 57 -18.74 10.41 5.35
C LYS A 57 -18.54 11.08 3.99
N GLU A 58 -17.56 10.62 3.21
CA GLU A 58 -17.24 11.18 1.90
C GLU A 58 -18.31 10.84 0.84
N HIS A 59 -18.76 9.58 0.82
CA HIS A 59 -19.73 9.10 -0.16
C HIS A 59 -20.53 7.89 0.34
N THR A 60 -21.60 8.16 1.10
CA THR A 60 -22.45 7.16 1.78
C THR A 60 -22.93 6.02 0.87
N LEU A 61 -23.35 6.33 -0.36
CA LEU A 61 -23.94 5.33 -1.27
C LEU A 61 -22.89 4.29 -1.71
N PHE A 62 -21.76 4.74 -2.26
CA PHE A 62 -20.56 3.91 -2.49
C PHE A 62 -20.20 3.05 -1.28
N PHE A 63 -20.14 3.65 -0.07
CA PHE A 63 -19.80 2.89 1.13
C PHE A 63 -20.79 1.77 1.43
N ASN A 64 -22.09 2.02 1.31
CA ASN A 64 -23.12 1.03 1.61
C ASN A 64 -23.20 -0.06 0.53
N GLU A 65 -23.27 0.33 -0.74
CA GLU A 65 -23.45 -0.59 -1.86
C GLU A 65 -22.20 -1.43 -2.10
N CYS A 66 -21.01 -0.81 -2.17
CA CYS A 66 -19.78 -1.50 -2.55
C CYS A 66 -19.08 -2.24 -1.38
N LYS A 67 -19.66 -2.22 -0.17
CA LYS A 67 -19.22 -3.00 1.00
C LYS A 67 -20.20 -4.13 1.37
N SER A 68 -21.34 -4.22 0.69
CA SER A 68 -22.41 -5.16 1.03
C SER A 68 -21.95 -6.63 0.99
N CYS A 69 -21.14 -7.00 -0.01
CA CYS A 69 -20.74 -8.39 -0.25
C CYS A 69 -19.26 -8.67 0.04
N HIS A 70 -18.38 -7.68 -0.10
CA HIS A 70 -16.93 -7.86 0.06
C HIS A 70 -16.26 -6.66 0.73
N THR A 71 -14.94 -6.76 0.95
CA THR A 71 -14.13 -5.64 1.44
C THR A 71 -14.39 -4.39 0.60
N LEU A 72 -14.62 -3.24 1.24
CA LEU A 72 -14.69 -1.98 0.51
C LEU A 72 -13.31 -1.66 -0.10
N TYR A 73 -13.20 -1.71 -1.43
CA TYR A 73 -11.95 -1.42 -2.12
C TYR A 73 -11.77 0.09 -2.31
N PRO A 74 -10.65 0.67 -1.86
CA PRO A 74 -10.32 2.06 -2.14
C PRO A 74 -10.31 2.36 -3.65
N PRO A 75 -10.95 3.46 -4.10
CA PRO A 75 -11.04 3.79 -5.52
C PRO A 75 -9.68 3.90 -6.22
N TYR A 76 -8.63 4.31 -5.51
CA TYR A 76 -7.29 4.46 -6.06
C TYR A 76 -6.61 3.13 -6.47
N LEU A 77 -7.22 1.97 -6.16
CA LEU A 77 -6.65 0.66 -6.47
C LEU A 77 -6.95 0.16 -7.88
N LEU A 78 -7.71 0.91 -8.69
CA LEU A 78 -7.87 0.63 -10.11
C LEU A 78 -7.86 1.93 -10.95
N PRO A 79 -7.47 1.84 -12.22
CA PRO A 79 -7.61 2.94 -13.19
C PRO A 79 -9.07 3.29 -13.46
N LYS A 80 -9.31 4.50 -13.98
CA LYS A 80 -10.65 5.00 -14.37
C LYS A 80 -11.38 4.02 -15.30
N GLN A 81 -10.70 3.56 -16.35
CA GLN A 81 -11.28 2.65 -17.35
C GLN A 81 -11.74 1.33 -16.71
N SER A 82 -11.00 0.80 -15.75
CA SER A 82 -11.37 -0.42 -15.04
C SER A 82 -12.66 -0.25 -14.22
N TRP A 83 -12.82 0.90 -13.56
CA TRP A 83 -14.04 1.21 -12.82
C TRP A 83 -15.24 1.40 -13.74
N VAL A 84 -15.09 2.15 -14.83
CA VAL A 84 -16.15 2.33 -15.83
C VAL A 84 -16.62 0.98 -16.35
N LYS A 85 -15.69 0.12 -16.78
CA LYS A 85 -16.02 -1.21 -17.30
C LYS A 85 -16.72 -2.10 -16.28
N MET A 86 -16.36 -1.99 -15.01
CA MET A 86 -17.03 -2.75 -13.94
C MET A 86 -18.43 -2.22 -13.67
N MET A 87 -18.58 -0.90 -13.54
CA MET A 87 -19.86 -0.26 -13.23
C MET A 87 -20.87 -0.35 -14.38
N ASP A 88 -20.41 -0.44 -15.62
CA ASP A 88 -21.29 -0.58 -16.78
C ASP A 88 -21.83 -2.02 -16.98
N ASN A 89 -21.39 -3.01 -16.18
CA ASN A 89 -21.75 -4.42 -16.31
C ASN A 89 -21.91 -5.12 -14.94
N LEU A 90 -22.61 -4.47 -14.00
CA LEU A 90 -22.80 -4.95 -12.63
C LEU A 90 -23.69 -6.19 -12.54
N GLU A 91 -24.54 -6.45 -13.53
CA GLU A 91 -25.32 -7.68 -13.65
C GLU A 91 -24.45 -8.94 -13.83
N ASN A 92 -23.17 -8.75 -14.21
CA ASN A 92 -22.18 -9.80 -14.36
C ASN A 92 -20.97 -9.58 -13.41
N HIS A 93 -21.24 -9.20 -12.16
CA HIS A 93 -20.23 -8.87 -11.16
C HIS A 93 -19.61 -10.12 -10.52
N PHE A 94 -18.63 -10.70 -11.21
CA PHE A 94 -17.84 -11.85 -10.72
C PHE A 94 -18.66 -13.11 -10.37
N GLY A 95 -19.74 -13.33 -11.11
CA GLY A 95 -20.64 -14.49 -10.92
C GLY A 95 -21.85 -14.19 -10.03
N ASP A 96 -22.03 -12.92 -9.64
CA ASP A 96 -23.21 -12.42 -8.94
C ASP A 96 -23.82 -11.23 -9.70
N ASP A 97 -25.05 -10.86 -9.35
CA ASP A 97 -25.73 -9.68 -9.85
C ASP A 97 -25.65 -8.57 -8.80
N ALA A 98 -24.83 -7.56 -9.07
CA ALA A 98 -24.65 -6.38 -8.23
C ALA A 98 -25.33 -5.13 -8.84
N SER A 99 -26.35 -5.33 -9.69
CA SER A 99 -27.05 -4.24 -10.36
C SER A 99 -27.62 -3.24 -9.35
N LEU A 100 -27.53 -1.97 -9.70
CA LEU A 100 -28.05 -0.85 -8.93
C LEU A 100 -29.02 -0.05 -9.78
N GLU A 101 -29.88 0.72 -9.12
CA GLU A 101 -30.71 1.73 -9.79
C GLU A 101 -29.84 2.68 -10.61
N ALA A 102 -30.36 3.11 -11.77
CA ALA A 102 -29.54 3.81 -12.76
C ALA A 102 -28.89 5.11 -12.21
N SER A 103 -29.60 5.84 -11.36
CA SER A 103 -29.08 7.04 -10.68
C SER A 103 -27.93 6.72 -9.73
N ASP A 104 -28.07 5.63 -8.98
CA ASP A 104 -27.15 5.22 -7.93
C ASP A 104 -25.86 4.68 -8.54
N LYS A 105 -26.01 3.88 -9.62
CA LYS A 105 -24.92 3.39 -10.45
C LYS A 105 -24.07 4.53 -10.99
N GLU A 106 -24.69 5.54 -11.60
CA GLU A 106 -23.93 6.66 -12.18
C GLU A 106 -23.25 7.50 -11.10
N PHE A 107 -23.93 7.76 -9.97
CA PHE A 107 -23.36 8.52 -8.86
C PHE A 107 -22.14 7.82 -8.24
N ILE A 108 -22.20 6.49 -8.05
CA ILE A 108 -21.05 5.70 -7.59
C ILE A 108 -19.95 5.65 -8.66
N LYS A 109 -20.30 5.48 -9.94
CA LYS A 109 -19.33 5.43 -11.04
C LYS A 109 -18.52 6.72 -11.12
N ASP A 110 -19.18 7.86 -11.02
CA ASP A 110 -18.54 9.17 -10.98
C ASP A 110 -17.56 9.29 -9.80
N TYR A 111 -17.99 8.87 -8.61
CA TYR A 111 -17.14 8.88 -7.43
C TYR A 111 -15.88 8.00 -7.60
N LEU A 112 -16.04 6.78 -8.13
CA LEU A 112 -14.94 5.86 -8.41
C LEU A 112 -13.96 6.43 -9.43
N VAL A 113 -14.45 7.02 -10.53
CA VAL A 113 -13.63 7.63 -11.58
C VAL A 113 -12.89 8.88 -11.08
N GLN A 114 -13.55 9.71 -10.28
CA GLN A 114 -12.94 10.91 -9.68
C GLN A 114 -11.84 10.57 -8.66
N ASN A 115 -11.92 9.41 -8.01
CA ASN A 115 -10.96 8.98 -7.00
C ASN A 115 -10.05 7.81 -7.46
N ALA A 116 -10.08 7.50 -8.76
CA ALA A 116 -9.31 6.42 -9.37
C ALA A 116 -7.79 6.62 -9.23
N ALA A 117 -7.02 5.57 -9.57
CA ALA A 117 -5.58 5.53 -9.40
C ALA A 117 -4.85 6.75 -10.01
N GLU A 118 -5.32 7.27 -11.14
CA GLU A 118 -4.74 8.41 -11.86
C GLU A 118 -4.79 9.71 -11.05
N ASN A 119 -5.73 9.81 -10.11
CA ASN A 119 -5.94 11.00 -9.28
C ASN A 119 -5.37 10.83 -7.87
N SER A 120 -4.61 9.76 -7.60
CA SER A 120 -4.03 9.47 -6.29
C SER A 120 -2.52 9.64 -6.26
N THR A 121 -2.00 10.14 -5.13
CA THR A 121 -0.55 10.24 -4.86
C THR A 121 0.02 9.02 -4.15
N LYS A 122 -0.83 8.02 -3.83
CA LYS A 122 -0.40 6.81 -3.10
C LYS A 122 0.51 5.95 -3.97
N GLU A 123 1.52 5.34 -3.34
CA GLU A 123 2.49 4.48 -4.04
C GLU A 123 1.80 3.36 -4.81
N SER A 124 0.86 2.66 -4.18
CA SER A 124 0.13 1.55 -4.79
C SER A 124 -0.60 1.97 -6.06
N ALA A 125 -1.28 3.13 -6.07
CA ALA A 125 -1.94 3.67 -7.26
C ALA A 125 -0.95 3.86 -8.43
N PHE A 126 0.18 4.54 -8.15
CA PHE A 126 1.24 4.76 -9.14
C PHE A 126 1.80 3.43 -9.69
N LYS A 127 2.08 2.47 -8.81
CA LYS A 127 2.66 1.18 -9.20
C LYS A 127 1.66 0.31 -9.96
N ILE A 128 0.37 0.39 -9.63
CA ILE A 128 -0.71 -0.29 -10.34
C ILE A 128 -0.79 0.24 -11.77
N LEU A 129 -0.92 1.56 -11.95
CA LEU A 129 -0.94 2.20 -13.28
C LEU A 129 0.27 1.82 -14.12
N LYS A 130 1.47 1.93 -13.55
CA LYS A 130 2.72 1.55 -14.23
C LYS A 130 2.77 0.07 -14.63
N SER A 131 2.07 -0.80 -13.90
CA SER A 131 2.09 -2.24 -14.13
C SER A 131 1.06 -2.73 -15.15
N ILE A 132 -0.12 -2.09 -15.21
CA ILE A 132 -1.23 -2.51 -16.07
C ILE A 132 -1.02 -2.07 -17.51
N LYS A 133 -0.35 -0.93 -17.76
CA LYS A 133 -0.25 -0.32 -19.10
C LYS A 133 -1.66 -0.19 -19.72
N ASP A 134 -1.89 -0.83 -20.88
CA ASP A 134 -3.16 -0.80 -21.61
C ASP A 134 -4.01 -2.08 -21.40
N GLU A 135 -3.64 -2.94 -20.44
CA GLU A 135 -4.42 -4.15 -20.15
C GLU A 135 -5.74 -3.82 -19.44
N GLU A 136 -6.85 -4.36 -19.95
CA GLU A 136 -8.16 -4.16 -19.34
C GLU A 136 -8.36 -5.09 -18.13
N ILE A 137 -7.93 -4.64 -16.96
CA ILE A 137 -8.04 -5.42 -15.71
C ILE A 137 -9.05 -4.77 -14.77
N ILE A 138 -10.15 -5.46 -14.51
CA ILE A 138 -11.18 -5.01 -13.55
C ILE A 138 -11.00 -5.61 -12.14
N ALA A 139 -10.12 -6.60 -11.96
CA ALA A 139 -9.87 -7.22 -10.66
C ALA A 139 -8.49 -6.81 -10.11
N ILE A 140 -8.45 -6.16 -8.93
CA ILE A 140 -7.22 -5.71 -8.28
C ILE A 140 -6.21 -6.85 -8.13
N THR A 141 -6.67 -8.05 -7.74
CA THR A 141 -5.84 -9.25 -7.56
C THR A 141 -5.25 -9.81 -8.86
N LYS A 142 -5.76 -9.37 -10.02
CA LYS A 142 -5.25 -9.78 -11.33
C LYS A 142 -4.19 -8.83 -11.88
N THR A 143 -4.03 -7.65 -11.29
CA THR A 143 -3.01 -6.67 -11.70
C THR A 143 -1.59 -7.24 -11.53
N PRO A 144 -0.64 -6.93 -12.44
CA PRO A 144 0.73 -7.42 -12.30
C PRO A 144 1.42 -6.90 -11.04
N TYR A 145 1.09 -5.67 -10.59
CA TYR A 145 1.57 -5.14 -9.32
C TYR A 145 1.13 -6.01 -8.13
N TRP A 146 -0.16 -6.33 -8.02
CA TRP A 146 -0.68 -7.14 -6.91
C TRP A 146 -0.03 -8.52 -6.88
N LYS A 147 0.03 -9.20 -8.04
CA LYS A 147 0.63 -10.55 -8.16
C LYS A 147 2.09 -10.56 -7.70
N ARG A 148 2.86 -9.54 -8.09
CA ARG A 148 4.26 -9.42 -7.66
C ARG A 148 4.38 -9.12 -6.17
N ARG A 149 3.53 -8.23 -5.62
CA ARG A 149 3.60 -7.85 -4.21
C ARG A 149 3.24 -8.99 -3.25
N HIS A 150 2.46 -9.95 -3.73
CA HIS A 150 2.00 -11.13 -2.98
C HIS A 150 2.66 -12.43 -3.43
N SER A 151 3.72 -12.40 -4.25
CA SER A 151 4.29 -13.62 -4.84
C SER A 151 4.98 -14.55 -3.85
N GLU A 152 5.42 -14.01 -2.71
CA GLU A 152 6.08 -14.77 -1.64
C GLU A 152 5.08 -15.44 -0.68
N ILE A 153 3.77 -15.15 -0.83
CA ILE A 153 2.73 -15.79 -0.03
C ILE A 153 2.33 -17.09 -0.72
N ASP A 154 2.40 -18.20 0.02
CA ASP A 154 1.95 -19.49 -0.48
C ASP A 154 0.47 -19.41 -0.87
N LYS A 155 0.13 -19.94 -2.04
CA LYS A 155 -1.24 -19.87 -2.58
C LYS A 155 -2.27 -20.54 -1.67
N SER A 156 -1.87 -21.56 -0.90
CA SER A 156 -2.73 -22.25 0.08
C SER A 156 -3.25 -21.32 1.17
N ILE A 157 -2.51 -20.25 1.50
CA ILE A 157 -2.92 -19.24 2.47
C ILE A 157 -4.19 -18.53 2.00
N PHE A 158 -4.32 -18.22 0.71
CA PHE A 158 -5.52 -17.58 0.17
C PHE A 158 -6.75 -18.50 0.14
N THR A 159 -6.56 -19.81 0.27
CA THR A 159 -7.65 -20.80 0.35
C THR A 159 -7.90 -21.30 1.77
N SER A 160 -7.17 -20.78 2.76
CA SER A 160 -7.38 -21.09 4.18
C SER A 160 -8.76 -20.61 4.64
N LYS A 161 -9.25 -21.17 5.75
CA LYS A 161 -10.55 -20.79 6.31
C LYS A 161 -10.57 -19.33 6.78
N GLU A 162 -9.43 -18.85 7.28
CA GLU A 162 -9.26 -17.52 7.87
C GLU A 162 -9.27 -16.41 6.80
N ILE A 163 -8.78 -16.70 5.60
CA ILE A 163 -8.67 -15.72 4.51
C ILE A 163 -9.74 -15.94 3.45
N ALA A 164 -10.08 -17.20 3.15
CA ALA A 164 -11.07 -17.69 2.18
C ALA A 164 -10.80 -17.35 0.71
N ALA A 165 -10.34 -16.14 0.40
CA ALA A 165 -10.00 -15.72 -0.95
C ALA A 165 -8.96 -14.59 -0.96
N ALA A 166 -8.20 -14.50 -2.05
CA ALA A 166 -7.26 -13.39 -2.29
C ALA A 166 -7.93 -12.00 -2.38
N SER A 167 -9.24 -11.96 -2.66
CA SER A 167 -10.06 -10.74 -2.65
C SER A 167 -10.39 -10.26 -1.23
N ASN A 168 -10.27 -11.09 -0.20
CA ASN A 168 -10.50 -10.71 1.18
C ASN A 168 -9.31 -9.95 1.76
N CYS A 169 -9.02 -8.77 1.19
CA CYS A 169 -7.86 -7.97 1.56
C CYS A 169 -7.88 -7.59 3.04
N LYS A 170 -9.07 -7.35 3.61
CA LYS A 170 -9.27 -6.99 5.02
C LYS A 170 -8.76 -8.04 6.00
N ALA A 171 -8.71 -9.33 5.60
CA ALA A 171 -8.17 -10.39 6.44
C ALA A 171 -6.73 -10.11 6.87
N CYS A 172 -5.91 -9.53 5.98
CA CYS A 172 -4.52 -9.19 6.27
C CYS A 172 -4.29 -7.67 6.46
N HIS A 173 -5.03 -6.84 5.73
CA HIS A 173 -4.93 -5.38 5.73
C HIS A 173 -6.12 -4.78 6.49
N GLN A 174 -6.04 -4.73 7.82
CA GLN A 174 -7.16 -4.33 8.69
C GLN A 174 -7.75 -2.94 8.38
N ASN A 175 -6.90 -2.03 7.88
CA ASN A 175 -7.25 -0.64 7.60
C ASN A 175 -7.54 -0.37 6.10
N ILE A 176 -7.69 -1.41 5.27
CA ILE A 176 -7.88 -1.22 3.82
C ILE A 176 -9.17 -0.45 3.50
N GLU A 177 -10.24 -0.65 4.27
CA GLU A 177 -11.50 0.08 4.10
C GLU A 177 -11.39 1.57 4.49
N GLN A 178 -10.22 2.02 4.98
CA GLN A 178 -9.89 3.42 5.21
C GLN A 178 -8.84 3.93 4.21
N GLY A 179 -8.55 3.14 3.17
CA GLY A 179 -7.56 3.48 2.16
C GLY A 179 -6.11 3.26 2.59
N LEU A 180 -5.85 2.53 3.68
CA LEU A 180 -4.50 2.30 4.20
C LEU A 180 -3.98 0.89 3.87
N LEU A 181 -2.76 0.82 3.34
CA LEU A 181 -2.08 -0.41 2.93
C LEU A 181 -0.64 -0.49 3.46
N ASN A 182 -0.31 0.26 4.52
CA ASN A 182 1.06 0.35 5.02
C ASN A 182 1.56 -1.02 5.49
N ASP A 183 2.79 -1.37 5.12
CA ASP A 183 3.41 -2.64 5.48
C ASP A 183 3.44 -2.90 6.99
N LYS A 184 3.69 -1.84 7.78
CA LYS A 184 3.74 -1.89 9.25
C LYS A 184 2.40 -2.28 9.91
N ASP A 185 1.28 -2.09 9.20
CA ASP A 185 -0.07 -2.32 9.71
C ASP A 185 -0.62 -3.70 9.29
N ILE A 186 0.12 -4.46 8.47
CA ILE A 186 -0.29 -5.77 7.97
C ILE A 186 -0.23 -6.80 9.10
N LYS A 187 -1.32 -7.55 9.26
CA LYS A 187 -1.41 -8.66 10.21
C LYS A 187 -1.94 -9.88 9.50
N ILE A 188 -1.07 -10.84 9.19
CA ILE A 188 -1.48 -12.11 8.62
C ILE A 188 -2.09 -12.94 9.76
N PRO A 189 -3.35 -13.41 9.63
CA PRO A 189 -3.96 -14.28 10.62
C PRO A 189 -3.13 -15.55 10.85
N GLU A 190 -3.09 -16.05 12.08
CA GLU A 190 -2.57 -17.39 12.33
C GLU A 190 -3.48 -18.41 11.64
N ILE A 191 -2.92 -19.18 10.70
CA ILE A 191 -3.68 -20.20 9.99
C ILE A 191 -3.78 -21.43 10.89
N ALA A 192 -4.99 -21.80 11.29
CA ALA A 192 -5.19 -23.02 12.05
C ALA A 192 -4.69 -24.21 11.22
N LYS A 193 -3.78 -25.01 11.80
CA LYS A 193 -3.41 -26.30 11.19
C LYS A 193 -4.64 -27.20 11.30
N GLY A 194 -5.29 -27.44 10.16
CA GLY A 194 -6.36 -28.42 10.03
C GLY A 194 -5.90 -29.83 10.34
#